data_AF-A0A0C2WMV7-F1
#
_entry.id   AF-A0A0C2WMV7-F1
#
_cell.length_a   1.000
_cell.length_b   1.000
_cell.length_c   1.000
_cell.angle_alpha   90.00
_cell.angle_beta   90.00
_cell.angle_gamma   90.00
#
_symmetry.space_group_name_H-M   'P 1'
#
loop_
_entity.id
_entity.type
_entity.pdbx_description
1 polymer ?
#
loop_
_entity_poly.entity_id
_entity_poly.type
_entity_poly.pdbx_seq_one_letter_code
_entity_poly.pdbx_strand_id
1 'polypeptide(L)'
;MSRELNPPSATQSATTSATASHPSDPAQVVRSCDNILEQFRRKEINRPNAVLALARAIPQATSIGSPSAEAFAQYYSRLEDEGERNASASRRGQYAQAASADPGGSGTSPHAPAEDSSDTRPSSQTVSTGASEQSHAQTLVRALSPQGDEPGIKRVKLDERFLPWTILDNDAEDRLGGPLNQTRLQLAEFQKDPRSVLNSLLNSTHRVSFPESEWLALIKGHSVSFDKIHSHRLSLASSYKASRRIAQGLDFTIEDPEPPNKIRSQGDWENAWYSFFEACTFIFPHRADELRDYHEWIHHRFEACHESVHQRVINLDSKVRSFAASRRDVALNQPSKFNHLEGSYLHEWGTGHCAASRPQEKAFSGFSASSSRKSQAPCNRFNEGRCPSKIASQCRYQHICSKCRKAGHTMEKCSSATDKPRPGFS
;
A
#
# COMPACT_ATOMS: atom_id res chain seq x y z
N MET A 1 69.79 51.22 30.33
CA MET A 1 70.28 51.80 29.07
C MET A 1 69.63 50.99 27.95
N SER A 2 68.52 51.47 27.38
CA SER A 2 68.49 52.17 26.07
C SER A 2 68.94 51.20 24.97
N ARG A 3 68.19 50.87 23.91
CA ARG A 3 67.36 51.67 23.01
C ARG A 3 66.79 50.70 21.93
N GLU A 4 65.56 50.85 21.44
CA GLU A 4 65.20 51.29 20.05
C GLU A 4 65.77 50.39 18.91
N LEU A 5 65.09 49.92 17.85
CA LEU A 5 63.85 50.26 17.11
C LEU A 5 63.47 49.10 16.14
N ASN A 6 62.20 48.67 16.15
CA ASN A 6 61.15 48.53 15.08
C ASN A 6 61.43 48.14 13.58
N PRO A 7 60.39 47.78 12.75
CA PRO A 7 60.20 46.53 11.98
C PRO A 7 60.11 46.77 10.43
N PRO A 8 59.54 45.91 9.53
CA PRO A 8 58.07 45.81 9.33
C PRO A 8 57.46 44.51 8.69
N SER A 9 56.14 44.37 8.92
CA SER A 9 55.01 43.94 8.06
C SER A 9 55.10 42.86 6.96
N ALA A 10 54.21 41.85 7.06
CA ALA A 10 53.37 41.40 5.94
C ALA A 10 52.05 40.79 6.44
N THR A 11 50.95 41.33 5.90
CA THR A 11 49.54 41.11 6.18
C THR A 11 49.03 39.75 5.65
N GLN A 12 48.25 39.00 6.45
CA GLN A 12 47.27 38.04 5.92
C GLN A 12 45.95 38.12 6.69
N SER A 13 44.88 38.02 5.90
CA SER A 13 43.53 38.51 6.14
C SER A 13 42.66 37.61 7.01
N ALA A 14 41.72 38.27 7.70
CA ALA A 14 40.73 37.69 8.58
C ALA A 14 39.74 36.74 7.86
N THR A 15 39.44 35.62 8.50
CA THR A 15 38.20 34.85 8.32
C THR A 15 37.59 34.65 9.69
N THR A 16 36.62 35.50 10.04
CA THR A 16 35.79 35.36 11.23
C THR A 16 34.66 34.35 10.94
N SER A 17 34.86 33.11 11.34
CA SER A 17 33.78 32.12 11.44
C SER A 17 32.96 32.39 12.70
N ALA A 18 31.74 32.92 12.51
CA ALA A 18 30.76 33.08 13.58
C ALA A 18 30.21 31.71 14.00
N THR A 19 30.61 31.28 15.20
CA THR A 19 30.02 30.16 15.95
C THR A 19 28.59 30.52 16.35
N ALA A 20 27.59 29.82 15.79
CA ALA A 20 26.20 29.92 16.22
C ALA A 20 26.06 29.37 17.65
N SER A 21 25.89 30.26 18.61
CA SER A 21 25.56 29.94 20.00
C SER A 21 24.14 29.35 20.08
N HIS A 22 24.03 28.15 20.65
CA HIS A 22 22.74 27.53 20.95
C HIS A 22 22.00 28.32 22.04
N PRO A 23 20.76 28.80 21.81
CA PRO A 23 20.00 29.52 22.82
C PRO A 23 19.49 28.56 23.89
N SER A 24 19.94 28.76 25.14
CA SER A 24 19.49 27.97 26.31
C SER A 24 18.31 28.62 27.05
N ASP A 25 17.80 29.75 26.55
CA ASP A 25 16.67 30.49 27.14
C ASP A 25 15.36 30.21 26.35
N PRO A 26 14.29 29.70 26.97
CA PRO A 26 13.00 29.45 26.31
C PRO A 26 12.41 30.71 25.67
N ALA A 27 12.63 31.91 26.22
CA ALA A 27 12.14 33.16 25.63
C ALA A 27 12.87 33.52 24.33
N GLN A 28 14.09 33.03 24.14
CA GLN A 28 14.86 33.21 22.91
C GLN A 28 14.43 32.18 21.84
N VAL A 29 14.09 30.97 22.25
CA VAL A 29 13.54 29.93 21.35
C VAL A 29 12.20 30.38 20.74
N VAL A 30 11.30 30.92 21.55
CA VAL A 30 10.00 31.47 21.08
C VAL A 30 10.21 32.57 20.05
N ARG A 31 11.06 33.56 20.36
CA ARG A 31 11.40 34.66 19.44
C ARG A 31 12.01 34.17 18.13
N SER A 32 12.84 33.13 18.18
CA SER A 32 13.43 32.51 16.99
C SER A 32 12.36 31.84 16.12
N CYS A 33 11.45 31.08 16.73
CA CYS A 33 10.36 30.41 16.01
C CYS A 33 9.38 31.40 15.38
N ASP A 34 9.05 32.50 16.07
CA ASP A 34 8.17 33.54 15.54
C ASP A 34 8.83 34.29 14.36
N ASN A 35 10.14 34.53 14.41
CA ASN A 35 10.89 35.11 13.28
C ASN A 35 10.89 34.18 12.06
N ILE A 36 11.04 32.87 12.27
CA ILE A 36 10.97 31.88 11.17
C ILE A 36 9.59 31.89 10.51
N LEU A 37 8.50 31.96 11.30
CA LEU A 37 7.14 32.09 10.76
C LEU A 37 6.99 33.40 9.97
N GLU A 38 7.51 34.51 10.48
CA GLU A 38 7.44 35.81 9.79
C GLU A 38 8.22 35.81 8.46
N GLN A 39 9.41 35.19 8.41
CA GLN A 39 10.18 34.99 7.17
C GLN A 39 9.41 34.11 6.17
N PHE A 40 8.71 33.08 6.65
CA PHE A 40 7.85 32.24 5.82
C PHE A 40 6.66 33.02 5.27
N ARG A 41 6.01 33.87 6.08
CA ARG A 41 4.91 34.75 5.62
C ARG A 41 5.36 35.72 4.53
N ARG A 42 6.56 36.27 4.66
CA ARG A 42 7.19 37.17 3.66
C ARG A 42 7.67 36.44 2.41
N LYS A 43 7.55 35.12 2.36
CA LYS A 43 8.06 34.24 1.28
C LYS A 43 9.58 34.30 1.09
N GLU A 44 10.32 34.71 2.13
CA GLU A 44 11.79 34.73 2.11
C GLU A 44 12.36 33.31 2.19
N ILE A 45 11.64 32.42 2.86
CA ILE A 45 11.98 30.99 2.96
C ILE A 45 10.81 30.12 2.49
N ASN A 46 11.14 29.01 1.82
CA ASN A 46 10.14 28.02 1.41
C ASN A 46 9.77 27.07 2.57
N ARG A 47 8.66 26.37 2.42
CA ARG A 47 8.12 25.44 3.44
C ARG A 47 9.16 24.44 3.99
N PRO A 48 9.91 23.68 3.17
CA PRO A 48 10.88 22.72 3.72
C PRO A 48 12.01 23.41 4.50
N ASN A 49 12.46 24.58 4.07
CA ASN A 49 13.48 25.34 4.80
C ASN A 49 12.97 25.87 6.15
N ALA A 50 11.72 26.32 6.21
CA ALA A 50 11.11 26.79 7.45
C ALA A 50 10.90 25.66 8.47
N VAL A 51 10.50 24.46 8.01
CA VAL A 51 10.39 23.26 8.87
C VAL A 51 11.76 22.86 9.43
N LEU A 52 12.79 22.86 8.60
CA LEU A 52 14.17 22.57 9.05
C LEU A 52 14.69 23.63 10.01
N ALA A 53 14.35 24.91 9.80
CA ALA A 53 14.73 26.00 10.70
C ALA A 53 14.05 25.85 12.08
N LEU A 54 12.76 25.50 12.12
CA LEU A 54 12.04 25.23 13.37
C LEU A 54 12.64 24.03 14.13
N ALA A 55 13.00 22.96 13.42
CA ALA A 55 13.60 21.76 14.03
C ALA A 55 14.99 22.04 14.63
N ARG A 56 15.71 23.02 14.09
CA ARG A 56 17.02 23.47 14.62
C ARG A 56 16.87 24.49 15.76
N ALA A 57 15.83 25.31 15.72
CA ALA A 57 15.58 26.34 16.73
C ALA A 57 15.07 25.76 18.05
N ILE A 58 14.35 24.65 18.01
CA ILE A 58 13.78 23.99 19.19
C ILE A 58 14.71 22.86 19.67
N PRO A 59 15.33 22.98 20.85
CA PRO A 59 16.19 21.93 21.40
C PRO A 59 15.40 20.63 21.60
N GLN A 60 15.94 19.50 21.16
CA GLN A 60 15.31 18.17 21.28
C GLN A 60 13.94 18.03 20.56
N ALA A 61 13.67 18.83 19.52
CA ALA A 61 12.44 18.74 18.72
C ALA A 61 12.16 17.33 18.15
N THR A 62 13.20 16.52 17.94
CA THR A 62 13.10 15.15 17.41
C THR A 62 12.95 14.08 18.50
N SER A 63 12.92 14.46 19.78
CA SER A 63 12.82 13.53 20.90
C SER A 63 11.36 13.25 21.23
N ILE A 64 10.89 12.07 20.85
CA ILE A 64 9.48 11.64 20.95
C ILE A 64 9.03 11.67 22.42
N GLY A 65 7.92 12.37 22.69
CA GLY A 65 7.33 12.48 24.03
C GLY A 65 7.91 13.60 24.91
N SER A 66 8.80 14.44 24.38
CA SER A 66 9.31 15.62 25.10
C SER A 66 8.39 16.85 24.93
N PRO A 67 8.37 17.79 25.90
CA PRO A 67 7.68 19.08 25.76
C PRO A 67 8.17 19.88 24.55
N SER A 68 9.43 19.70 24.15
CA SER A 68 10.01 20.29 22.95
C SER A 68 9.42 19.75 21.65
N ALA A 69 9.09 18.45 21.59
CA ALA A 69 8.42 17.86 20.44
C ALA A 69 6.97 18.35 20.32
N GLU A 70 6.30 18.57 21.44
CA GLU A 70 4.96 19.18 21.46
C GLU A 70 5.01 20.65 20.99
N ALA A 71 5.98 21.43 21.47
CA ALA A 71 6.21 22.79 21.00
C ALA A 71 6.50 22.83 19.48
N PHE A 72 7.33 21.92 18.98
CA PHE A 72 7.59 21.80 17.54
C PHE A 72 6.32 21.48 16.76
N ALA A 73 5.48 20.56 17.25
CA ALA A 73 4.21 20.23 16.60
C ALA A 73 3.26 21.45 16.54
N GLN A 74 3.20 22.26 17.60
CA GLN A 74 2.39 23.49 17.62
C GLN A 74 2.87 24.52 16.58
N TYR A 75 4.19 24.76 16.49
CA TYR A 75 4.75 25.67 15.49
C TYR A 75 4.63 25.13 14.06
N TYR A 76 4.76 23.82 13.87
CA TYR A 76 4.54 23.17 12.58
C TYR A 76 3.09 23.33 12.11
N SER A 77 2.11 23.13 13.00
CA SER A 77 0.69 23.36 12.68
C SER A 77 0.41 24.80 12.27
N ARG A 78 0.99 25.79 12.99
CA ARG A 78 0.86 27.22 12.61
C ARG A 78 1.44 27.49 11.22
N LEU A 79 2.55 26.85 10.88
CA LEU A 79 3.17 26.98 9.56
C LEU A 79 2.30 26.40 8.44
N GLU A 80 1.60 25.29 8.71
CA GLU A 80 0.63 24.70 7.77
C GLU A 80 -0.56 25.62 7.55
N ASP A 81 -1.16 26.12 8.63
CA ASP A 81 -2.29 27.06 8.57
C ASP A 81 -1.95 28.33 7.76
N GLU A 82 -0.75 28.86 7.93
CA GLU A 82 -0.27 30.03 7.18
C GLU A 82 -0.02 29.71 5.70
N GLY A 83 0.51 28.52 5.40
CA GLY A 83 0.67 28.04 4.03
C GLY A 83 -0.67 27.93 3.30
N GLU A 84 -1.69 27.38 3.97
CA GLU A 84 -3.05 27.25 3.43
C GLU A 84 -3.73 28.60 3.24
N ARG A 85 -3.57 29.53 4.20
CA ARG A 85 -4.08 30.90 4.07
C ARG A 85 -3.44 31.62 2.90
N ASN A 86 -2.13 31.51 2.72
CA ASN A 86 -1.41 32.12 1.60
C ASN A 86 -1.81 31.51 0.25
N ALA A 87 -1.95 30.19 0.16
CA ALA A 87 -2.42 29.51 -1.04
C ALA A 87 -3.86 29.93 -1.40
N SER A 88 -4.72 30.06 -0.39
CA SER A 88 -6.12 30.46 -0.59
C SER A 88 -6.26 31.94 -0.94
N ALA A 89 -5.46 32.83 -0.36
CA ALA A 89 -5.36 34.23 -0.76
C ALA A 89 -4.84 34.39 -2.19
N SER A 90 -3.82 33.62 -2.58
CA SER A 90 -3.28 33.61 -3.95
C SER A 90 -4.33 33.14 -4.96
N ARG A 91 -5.09 32.08 -4.66
CA ARG A 91 -6.19 31.61 -5.50
C ARG A 91 -7.27 32.70 -5.67
N ARG A 92 -7.70 33.33 -4.57
CA ARG A 92 -8.68 34.44 -4.64
C ARG A 92 -8.18 35.64 -5.45
N GLY A 93 -6.90 35.99 -5.33
CA GLY A 93 -6.28 37.04 -6.14
C GLY A 93 -6.25 36.72 -7.63
N GLN A 94 -5.96 35.46 -8.00
CA GLN A 94 -6.01 35.00 -9.38
C GLN A 94 -7.42 35.06 -9.96
N TYR A 95 -8.45 34.67 -9.19
CA TYR A 95 -9.84 34.81 -9.62
C TYR A 95 -10.28 36.28 -9.76
N ALA A 96 -9.82 37.17 -8.88
CA ALA A 96 -10.12 38.61 -8.97
C ALA A 96 -9.41 39.27 -10.17
N GLN A 97 -8.18 38.87 -10.50
CA GLN A 97 -7.45 39.33 -11.68
C GLN A 97 -8.05 38.78 -12.98
N ALA A 98 -8.56 37.54 -12.98
CA ALA A 98 -9.28 36.98 -14.11
C ALA A 98 -10.64 37.67 -14.33
N ALA A 99 -11.33 38.07 -13.26
CA ALA A 99 -12.62 38.78 -13.34
C ALA A 99 -12.48 40.27 -13.73
N SER A 100 -11.28 40.85 -13.66
CA SER A 100 -11.01 42.24 -14.07
C SER A 100 -10.38 42.35 -15.47
N ALA A 101 -10.20 41.23 -16.17
CA ALA A 101 -9.65 41.18 -17.53
C ALA A 101 -10.72 41.07 -18.63
N ASP A 102 -11.96 41.51 -18.37
CA ASP A 102 -13.05 41.54 -19.34
C ASP A 102 -13.63 42.96 -19.52
N PRO A 103 -13.26 43.70 -20.59
CA PRO A 103 -13.97 44.89 -21.02
C PRO A 103 -14.93 44.49 -22.14
N GLY A 104 -16.17 44.11 -21.79
CA GLY A 104 -17.03 43.44 -22.78
C GLY A 104 -18.53 43.40 -22.56
N GLY A 105 -19.14 44.37 -21.87
CA GLY A 105 -20.50 44.83 -22.21
C GLY A 105 -21.72 44.05 -21.71
N SER A 106 -22.61 44.81 -21.03
CA SER A 106 -24.08 44.73 -21.03
C SER A 106 -24.71 43.38 -20.59
N GLY A 107 -25.23 43.21 -19.39
CA GLY A 107 -26.25 44.08 -18.78
C GLY A 107 -27.65 43.53 -19.05
N THR A 108 -28.09 42.51 -18.31
CA THR A 108 -29.49 42.33 -17.88
C THR A 108 -29.60 41.17 -16.87
N SER A 109 -30.34 41.42 -15.79
CA SER A 109 -30.71 40.48 -14.73
C SER A 109 -32.26 40.34 -14.76
N PRO A 110 -32.92 39.59 -13.87
CA PRO A 110 -33.50 38.28 -14.17
C PRO A 110 -35.03 38.24 -14.01
N HIS A 111 -35.71 37.26 -14.62
CA HIS A 111 -37.02 36.82 -14.12
C HIS A 111 -37.36 35.38 -14.56
N ALA A 112 -37.77 34.57 -13.59
CA ALA A 112 -38.53 33.33 -13.71
C ALA A 112 -39.92 33.58 -13.09
N PRO A 113 -40.84 32.58 -12.98
CA PRO A 113 -41.30 31.58 -13.96
C PRO A 113 -42.84 31.63 -14.12
N ALA A 114 -43.41 30.93 -15.10
CA ALA A 114 -44.84 30.55 -15.07
C ALA A 114 -45.08 29.25 -15.83
N GLU A 115 -46.03 28.50 -15.28
CA GLU A 115 -46.42 27.12 -15.56
C GLU A 115 -47.37 26.99 -16.76
N ASP A 116 -47.49 25.75 -17.25
CA ASP A 116 -48.74 25.00 -17.43
C ASP A 116 -49.04 24.45 -18.85
N SER A 117 -49.36 23.15 -18.85
CA SER A 117 -50.28 22.38 -19.72
C SER A 117 -50.10 22.40 -21.25
N SER A 118 -50.45 21.37 -22.01
CA SER A 118 -50.84 19.97 -21.83
C SER A 118 -50.92 19.37 -23.25
N ASP A 119 -50.99 18.03 -23.31
CA ASP A 119 -51.36 17.15 -24.43
C ASP A 119 -51.76 17.75 -25.79
N THR A 120 -51.28 17.14 -26.89
CA THR A 120 -52.13 16.27 -27.76
C THR A 120 -51.29 15.66 -28.89
N ARG A 121 -51.27 14.33 -28.96
CA ARG A 121 -50.84 13.48 -30.08
C ARG A 121 -52.07 13.24 -30.99
N PRO A 122 -51.92 13.08 -32.32
CA PRO A 122 -51.96 11.71 -32.84
C PRO A 122 -51.08 11.44 -34.07
N SER A 123 -50.85 10.14 -34.26
CA SER A 123 -50.11 9.44 -35.31
C SER A 123 -50.47 9.82 -36.76
N SER A 124 -49.50 9.65 -37.67
CA SER A 124 -49.69 8.87 -38.90
C SER A 124 -48.35 8.45 -39.52
N GLN A 125 -48.33 7.19 -39.97
CA GLN A 125 -47.25 6.50 -40.65
C GLN A 125 -47.01 7.05 -42.07
N THR A 126 -45.76 7.11 -42.51
CA THR A 126 -45.39 6.83 -43.90
C THR A 126 -44.01 6.18 -43.96
N VAL A 127 -43.96 5.09 -44.73
CA VAL A 127 -42.79 4.28 -45.07
C VAL A 127 -42.23 4.78 -46.40
N SER A 128 -40.90 4.92 -46.50
CA SER A 128 -40.05 4.67 -47.70
C SER A 128 -38.60 5.09 -47.35
N THR A 129 -37.68 4.17 -47.07
CA THR A 129 -36.72 3.54 -48.02
C THR A 129 -35.93 4.52 -48.90
N GLY A 130 -34.60 4.59 -48.69
CA GLY A 130 -33.67 5.01 -49.73
C GLY A 130 -32.37 5.66 -49.26
N ALA A 131 -31.32 4.84 -49.15
CA ALA A 131 -29.92 5.11 -49.51
C ALA A 131 -29.01 5.98 -48.61
N SER A 132 -27.84 5.37 -48.36
CA SER A 132 -26.50 5.97 -48.20
C SER A 132 -26.22 6.74 -46.91
N GLU A 133 -25.30 6.24 -46.09
CA GLU A 133 -24.09 7.00 -45.72
C GLU A 133 -23.09 6.16 -44.91
N GLN A 134 -21.84 6.21 -45.39
CA GLN A 134 -20.64 5.88 -44.65
C GLN A 134 -20.58 6.79 -43.40
N SER A 135 -20.45 6.22 -42.20
CA SER A 135 -20.08 7.02 -41.03
C SER A 135 -18.85 6.46 -40.35
N HIS A 136 -17.75 7.14 -40.66
CA HIS A 136 -16.53 7.28 -39.89
C HIS A 136 -16.73 7.08 -38.38
N ALA A 137 -15.96 6.13 -37.82
CA ALA A 137 -15.68 6.09 -36.38
C ALA A 137 -14.97 7.39 -35.98
N GLN A 138 -15.74 8.34 -35.46
CA GLN A 138 -15.22 9.58 -34.89
C GLN A 138 -14.40 9.26 -33.64
N THR A 139 -13.11 9.46 -33.81
CA THR A 139 -12.10 9.54 -32.77
C THR A 139 -12.47 10.70 -31.85
N LEU A 140 -12.85 10.42 -30.60
CA LEU A 140 -13.05 11.47 -29.59
C LEU A 140 -11.70 12.11 -29.26
N VAL A 141 -11.56 13.32 -29.78
CA VAL A 141 -10.47 14.27 -29.54
C VAL A 141 -10.44 14.62 -28.06
N ARG A 142 -9.32 14.30 -27.41
CA ARG A 142 -8.97 14.75 -26.07
C ARG A 142 -8.76 16.26 -26.09
N ALA A 143 -9.53 16.98 -25.27
CA ALA A 143 -9.36 18.41 -25.04
C ALA A 143 -7.94 18.71 -24.53
N LEU A 144 -7.32 19.71 -25.16
CA LEU A 144 -6.02 20.27 -24.82
C LEU A 144 -6.11 21.09 -23.52
N SER A 145 -5.10 20.95 -22.67
CA SER A 145 -4.71 21.95 -21.67
C SER A 145 -3.18 21.96 -21.52
N PRO A 146 -2.60 23.11 -21.15
CA PRO A 146 -1.40 23.65 -21.79
C PRO A 146 -0.08 23.18 -21.16
N GLN A 147 0.95 23.25 -22.00
CA GLN A 147 2.38 23.01 -21.80
C GLN A 147 2.91 22.99 -20.36
N GLY A 148 3.36 21.80 -19.97
CA GLY A 148 4.51 21.58 -19.12
C GLY A 148 5.21 20.33 -19.65
N ASP A 149 6.37 20.50 -20.27
CA ASP A 149 7.15 19.42 -20.91
C ASP A 149 7.71 18.45 -19.86
N GLU A 150 6.94 17.42 -19.55
CA GLU A 150 7.43 16.16 -18.96
C GLU A 150 7.07 15.05 -19.95
N PRO A 151 8.04 14.30 -20.52
CA PRO A 151 7.74 13.22 -21.44
C PRO A 151 7.08 12.07 -20.67
N GLY A 152 5.76 12.13 -20.55
CA GLY A 152 4.94 11.03 -20.07
C GLY A 152 5.25 9.80 -20.91
N ILE A 153 5.87 8.80 -20.28
CA ILE A 153 6.20 7.51 -20.89
C ILE A 153 4.90 6.94 -21.46
N LYS A 154 4.72 7.04 -22.78
CA LYS A 154 3.60 6.41 -23.48
C LYS A 154 3.74 4.92 -23.23
N ARG A 155 2.75 4.30 -22.57
CA ARG A 155 2.71 2.85 -22.36
C ARG A 155 2.90 2.18 -23.72
N VAL A 156 4.00 1.45 -23.88
CA VAL A 156 4.29 0.71 -25.10
C VAL A 156 3.21 -0.36 -25.24
N LYS A 157 2.41 -0.28 -26.32
CA LYS A 157 1.43 -1.32 -26.63
C LYS A 157 2.20 -2.57 -27.01
N LEU A 158 2.07 -3.63 -26.22
CA LEU A 158 2.65 -4.93 -26.53
C LEU A 158 2.00 -5.46 -27.80
N ASP A 159 2.80 -6.02 -28.70
CA ASP A 159 2.29 -6.70 -29.88
C ASP A 159 1.79 -8.09 -29.46
N GLU A 160 0.47 -8.27 -29.52
CA GLU A 160 -0.25 -9.47 -29.06
C GLU A 160 0.21 -10.75 -29.78
N ARG A 161 0.81 -10.63 -30.96
CA ARG A 161 1.32 -11.77 -31.75
C ARG A 161 2.56 -12.43 -31.14
N PHE A 162 3.30 -11.71 -30.29
CA PHE A 162 4.46 -12.24 -29.58
C PHE A 162 4.11 -12.78 -28.18
N LEU A 163 2.83 -12.78 -27.80
CA LEU A 163 2.35 -13.32 -26.54
C LEU A 163 1.87 -14.77 -26.78
N PRO A 164 2.64 -15.81 -26.43
CA PRO A 164 2.30 -17.18 -26.83
C PRO A 164 0.94 -17.67 -26.31
N TRP A 165 0.45 -17.09 -25.22
CA TRP A 165 -0.84 -17.42 -24.63
C TRP A 165 -2.04 -16.85 -25.40
N THR A 166 -1.90 -15.79 -26.21
CA THR A 166 -3.04 -15.24 -26.98
C THR A 166 -3.51 -16.20 -28.07
N ILE A 167 -2.60 -17.02 -28.62
CA ILE A 167 -2.92 -18.07 -29.59
C ILE A 167 -3.71 -19.19 -28.92
N LEU A 168 -3.30 -19.59 -27.71
CA LEU A 168 -3.97 -20.63 -26.93
C LEU A 168 -5.32 -20.17 -26.38
N ASP A 169 -5.46 -18.88 -26.06
CA ASP A 169 -6.69 -18.30 -25.53
C ASP A 169 -7.81 -18.30 -26.60
N ASN A 170 -7.50 -18.06 -27.87
CA ASN A 170 -8.48 -18.14 -28.96
C ASN A 170 -9.10 -19.55 -29.07
N ASP A 171 -8.29 -20.61 -28.93
CA ASP A 171 -8.78 -22.00 -28.93
C ASP A 171 -9.48 -22.40 -27.62
N ALA A 172 -9.22 -21.66 -26.54
CA ALA A 172 -9.81 -21.89 -25.23
C ALA A 172 -11.19 -21.22 -25.09
N GLU A 173 -11.47 -20.14 -25.82
CA GLU A 173 -12.76 -19.47 -25.81
C GLU A 173 -13.92 -20.41 -26.15
N ASP A 174 -13.69 -21.36 -27.06
CA ASP A 174 -14.66 -22.40 -27.44
C ASP A 174 -14.80 -23.52 -26.39
N ARG A 175 -13.82 -23.69 -25.50
CA ARG A 175 -13.78 -24.75 -24.47
C ARG A 175 -14.22 -24.27 -23.10
N LEU A 176 -14.17 -22.96 -22.85
CA LEU A 176 -14.59 -22.36 -21.60
C LEU A 176 -16.12 -22.26 -21.57
N GLY A 177 -16.71 -22.60 -20.42
CA GLY A 177 -18.15 -22.43 -20.23
C GLY A 177 -18.55 -20.96 -20.41
N GLY A 178 -19.73 -20.73 -21.00
CA GLY A 178 -20.25 -19.38 -21.31
C GLY A 178 -20.12 -18.38 -20.14
N PRO A 179 -20.58 -18.72 -18.91
CA PRO A 179 -20.46 -17.83 -17.76
C PRO A 179 -19.01 -17.42 -17.41
N LEU A 180 -18.06 -18.35 -17.54
CA LEU A 180 -16.66 -18.10 -17.21
C LEU A 180 -16.00 -17.19 -18.25
N ASN A 181 -16.30 -17.40 -19.53
CA ASN A 181 -15.80 -16.52 -20.59
C ASN A 181 -16.37 -15.11 -20.44
N GLN A 182 -17.65 -14.98 -20.10
CA GLN A 182 -18.29 -13.68 -19.83
C GLN A 182 -17.61 -12.94 -18.67
N THR A 183 -17.28 -13.62 -17.57
CA THR A 183 -16.51 -13.02 -16.47
C THR A 183 -15.12 -12.59 -16.91
N ARG A 184 -14.42 -13.39 -17.70
CA ARG A 184 -13.08 -13.05 -18.23
C ARG A 184 -13.12 -11.77 -19.07
N LEU A 185 -14.09 -11.65 -19.98
CA LEU A 185 -14.27 -10.47 -20.82
C LEU A 185 -14.60 -9.21 -19.99
N GLN A 186 -15.50 -9.33 -19.01
CA GLN A 186 -15.82 -8.21 -18.11
C GLN A 186 -14.61 -7.77 -17.28
N LEU A 187 -13.84 -8.71 -16.74
CA LEU A 187 -12.62 -8.39 -16.00
C LEU A 187 -11.57 -7.70 -16.88
N ALA A 188 -11.43 -8.10 -18.15
CA ALA A 188 -10.54 -7.44 -19.10
C ALA A 188 -10.94 -5.99 -19.34
N GLU A 189 -12.25 -5.69 -19.41
CA GLU A 189 -12.75 -4.32 -19.51
C GLU A 189 -12.47 -3.52 -18.22
N PHE A 190 -12.78 -4.10 -17.06
CA PHE A 190 -12.59 -3.45 -15.76
C PHE A 190 -11.12 -3.12 -15.47
N GLN A 191 -10.20 -3.94 -15.94
CA GLN A 191 -8.76 -3.73 -15.74
C GLN A 191 -8.20 -2.52 -16.50
N LYS A 192 -8.90 -1.98 -17.51
CA LYS A 192 -8.49 -0.76 -18.20
C LYS A 192 -8.48 0.45 -17.26
N ASP A 193 -9.53 0.58 -16.44
CA ASP A 193 -9.62 1.60 -15.39
C ASP A 193 -10.43 1.11 -14.16
N PRO A 194 -9.79 0.36 -13.24
CA PRO A 194 -10.46 -0.19 -12.06
C PRO A 194 -11.03 0.86 -11.11
N ARG A 195 -10.45 2.08 -11.09
CA ARG A 195 -10.90 3.14 -10.18
C ARG A 195 -12.15 3.81 -10.69
N SER A 196 -12.25 4.04 -12.00
CA SER A 196 -13.47 4.55 -12.61
C SER A 196 -14.64 3.57 -12.43
N VAL A 197 -14.39 2.27 -12.64
CA VAL A 197 -15.40 1.22 -12.38
C VAL A 197 -15.84 1.24 -10.91
N LEU A 198 -14.90 1.32 -9.97
CA LEU A 198 -15.23 1.43 -8.55
C LEU A 198 -16.07 2.67 -8.24
N ASN A 199 -15.71 3.84 -8.75
CA ASN A 199 -16.48 5.06 -8.54
C ASN A 199 -17.89 4.97 -9.14
N SER A 200 -18.01 4.41 -10.34
CA SER A 200 -19.32 4.15 -10.97
C SER A 200 -20.17 3.22 -10.10
N LEU A 201 -19.57 2.15 -9.57
CA LEU A 201 -20.24 1.20 -8.68
C LEU A 201 -20.67 1.85 -7.35
N LEU A 202 -19.80 2.66 -6.74
CA LEU A 202 -20.10 3.33 -5.47
C LEU A 202 -21.21 4.37 -5.58
N ASN A 203 -21.43 4.93 -6.78
CA ASN A 203 -22.49 5.88 -7.10
C ASN A 203 -23.79 5.21 -7.59
N SER A 204 -23.83 3.88 -7.70
CA SER A 204 -25.04 3.14 -8.09
C SER A 204 -26.12 3.20 -7.00
N THR A 205 -27.38 3.29 -7.43
CA THR A 205 -28.56 3.38 -6.55
C THR A 205 -28.84 2.09 -5.77
N HIS A 206 -28.44 0.93 -6.30
CA HIS A 206 -28.70 -0.39 -5.71
C HIS A 206 -27.45 -1.01 -5.09
N ARG A 207 -26.56 -0.17 -4.53
CA ARG A 207 -25.28 -0.61 -4.00
C ARG A 207 -25.44 -1.51 -2.78
N VAL A 208 -24.79 -2.68 -2.83
CA VAL A 208 -24.63 -3.58 -1.67
C VAL A 208 -23.62 -3.00 -0.67
N SER A 209 -23.89 -3.13 0.63
CA SER A 209 -22.94 -2.73 1.68
C SER A 209 -21.76 -3.70 1.71
N PHE A 210 -20.58 -3.22 1.30
CA PHE A 210 -19.40 -4.08 1.14
C PHE A 210 -18.11 -3.24 1.22
N PRO A 211 -17.00 -3.79 1.75
CA PRO A 211 -15.78 -3.02 1.94
C PRO A 211 -15.18 -2.57 0.60
N GLU A 212 -14.72 -1.32 0.53
CA GLU A 212 -14.12 -0.76 -0.69
C GLU A 212 -12.87 -1.53 -1.16
N SER A 213 -12.07 -2.05 -0.23
CA SER A 213 -10.90 -2.88 -0.56
C SER A 213 -11.31 -4.16 -1.28
N GLU A 214 -12.43 -4.76 -0.86
CA GLU A 214 -12.94 -6.00 -1.42
C GLU A 214 -13.71 -5.76 -2.72
N TRP A 215 -14.37 -4.62 -2.88
CA TRP A 215 -14.87 -4.19 -4.19
C TRP A 215 -13.74 -4.11 -5.21
N LEU A 216 -12.63 -3.46 -4.84
CA LEU A 216 -11.47 -3.36 -5.72
C LEU A 216 -10.84 -4.73 -6.00
N ALA A 217 -10.88 -5.66 -5.05
CA ALA A 217 -10.44 -7.04 -5.27
C ALA A 217 -11.32 -7.76 -6.32
N LEU A 218 -12.64 -7.65 -6.23
CA LEU A 218 -13.58 -8.20 -7.22
C LEU A 218 -13.36 -7.61 -8.61
N ILE A 219 -13.24 -6.28 -8.72
CA ILE A 219 -13.04 -5.57 -9.99
C ILE A 219 -11.72 -6.00 -10.66
N LYS A 220 -10.67 -6.28 -9.88
CA LYS A 220 -9.39 -6.78 -10.38
C LYS A 220 -9.40 -8.29 -10.67
N GLY A 221 -10.45 -9.01 -10.27
CA GLY A 221 -10.54 -10.47 -10.38
C GLY A 221 -9.61 -11.19 -9.40
N HIS A 222 -9.36 -10.61 -8.23
CA HIS A 222 -8.67 -11.24 -7.11
C HIS A 222 -9.65 -11.91 -6.15
N SER A 223 -9.17 -12.83 -5.33
CA SER A 223 -10.00 -13.42 -4.28
C SER A 223 -10.27 -12.43 -3.16
N VAL A 224 -11.52 -12.39 -2.73
CA VAL A 224 -11.98 -11.57 -1.62
C VAL A 224 -11.62 -12.20 -0.27
N SER A 225 -11.24 -11.38 0.71
CA SER A 225 -11.01 -11.82 2.09
C SER A 225 -12.30 -11.74 2.89
N PHE A 226 -12.77 -12.90 3.36
CA PHE A 226 -13.96 -12.96 4.19
C PHE A 226 -13.74 -12.36 5.59
N ASP A 227 -12.51 -12.39 6.12
CA ASP A 227 -12.18 -11.72 7.38
C ASP A 227 -12.36 -10.19 7.27
N LYS A 228 -12.04 -9.60 6.11
CA LYS A 228 -12.25 -8.17 5.84
C LYS A 228 -13.75 -7.84 5.73
N ILE A 229 -14.54 -8.69 5.07
CA ILE A 229 -16.01 -8.55 5.04
C ILE A 229 -16.60 -8.64 6.44
N HIS A 230 -16.22 -9.67 7.20
CA HIS A 230 -16.71 -9.91 8.55
C HIS A 230 -16.34 -8.76 9.49
N SER A 231 -15.10 -8.29 9.43
CA SER A 231 -14.64 -7.12 10.18
C SER A 231 -15.43 -5.86 9.81
N HIS A 232 -15.70 -5.61 8.53
CA HIS A 232 -16.50 -4.47 8.08
C HIS A 232 -17.95 -4.54 8.59
N ARG A 233 -18.58 -5.71 8.56
CA ARG A 233 -19.96 -5.90 9.04
C ARG A 233 -20.08 -5.60 10.54
N LEU A 234 -19.08 -5.99 11.31
CA LEU A 234 -19.04 -5.77 12.76
C LEU A 234 -18.47 -4.40 13.16
N SER A 235 -17.89 -3.65 12.22
CA SER A 235 -17.32 -2.34 12.51
C SER A 235 -18.42 -1.31 12.68
N LEU A 236 -18.55 -0.79 13.90
CA LEU A 236 -19.45 0.35 14.19
C LEU A 236 -18.89 1.68 13.68
N ALA A 237 -17.60 1.73 13.35
CA ALA A 237 -16.92 2.91 12.82
C ALA A 237 -16.48 2.70 11.36
N SER A 238 -16.85 3.62 10.49
CA SER A 238 -16.46 3.66 9.07
C SER A 238 -15.01 4.11 8.91
N SER A 239 -14.02 3.25 9.19
CA SER A 239 -12.64 3.59 8.83
C SER A 239 -11.68 2.40 8.92
N TYR A 240 -11.22 1.92 7.75
CA TYR A 240 -9.88 1.36 7.62
C TYR A 240 -9.25 1.83 6.31
N LYS A 241 -8.72 3.06 6.30
CA LYS A 241 -7.64 3.46 5.40
C LYS A 241 -6.74 4.48 6.08
N ALA A 242 -5.46 4.18 6.17
CA ALA A 242 -4.43 5.21 6.31
C ALA A 242 -3.17 4.81 5.55
N SER A 243 -3.24 4.78 4.21
CA SER A 243 -2.03 4.98 3.40
C SER A 243 -1.72 6.48 3.42
N ARG A 244 -0.79 6.90 4.29
CA ARG A 244 -0.30 8.28 4.31
C ARG A 244 0.94 8.36 3.43
N ARG A 245 0.90 9.18 2.37
CA ARG A 245 2.11 9.62 1.67
C ARG A 245 2.89 10.54 2.59
N ILE A 246 4.11 10.16 2.95
CA ILE A 246 5.05 11.01 3.68
C ILE A 246 6.16 11.40 2.69
N ALA A 247 6.03 12.60 2.13
CA ALA A 247 6.99 13.29 1.26
C ALA A 247 7.31 12.67 -0.12
N GLN A 248 7.73 13.52 -1.05
CA GLN A 248 8.20 13.15 -2.39
C GLN A 248 9.48 12.31 -2.28
N GLY A 249 9.42 11.05 -2.72
CA GLY A 249 10.60 10.18 -2.91
C GLY A 249 10.69 8.94 -2.01
N LEU A 250 9.77 8.73 -1.05
CA LEU A 250 9.66 7.46 -0.31
C LEU A 250 8.21 6.96 -0.30
N ASP A 251 7.95 5.92 -1.09
CA ASP A 251 6.72 5.15 -1.00
C ASP A 251 6.88 4.05 0.06
N PHE A 252 6.40 4.30 1.29
CA PHE A 252 6.17 3.21 2.24
C PHE A 252 4.80 2.59 1.95
N THR A 253 4.80 1.33 1.52
CA THR A 253 3.57 0.54 1.48
C THR A 253 3.32 0.04 2.89
N ILE A 254 2.47 0.74 3.64
CA ILE A 254 1.90 0.20 4.87
C ILE A 254 1.01 -0.95 4.42
N GLU A 255 1.42 -2.19 4.73
CA GLU A 255 0.59 -3.36 4.54
C GLU A 255 -0.76 -3.12 5.23
N ASP A 256 -1.86 -3.47 4.56
CA ASP A 256 -3.20 -3.34 5.15
C ASP A 256 -3.18 -4.02 6.54
N PRO A 257 -3.63 -3.33 7.60
CA PRO A 257 -3.67 -3.94 8.93
C PRO A 257 -4.49 -5.22 8.87
N GLU A 258 -4.02 -6.27 9.56
CA GLU A 258 -4.72 -7.54 9.64
C GLU A 258 -6.15 -7.29 10.15
N PRO A 259 -7.19 -7.85 9.51
CA PRO A 259 -8.56 -7.61 9.90
C PRO A 259 -8.78 -8.01 11.37
N PRO A 260 -9.40 -7.13 12.20
CA PRO A 260 -9.51 -7.35 13.64
C PRO A 260 -10.36 -8.57 13.99
N ASN A 261 -11.37 -8.87 13.17
CA ASN A 261 -12.30 -9.98 13.39
C ASN A 261 -12.06 -11.05 12.33
N LYS A 262 -11.57 -12.21 12.77
CA LYS A 262 -11.40 -13.41 11.93
C LYS A 262 -12.62 -14.30 12.00
N ILE A 263 -12.94 -14.95 10.90
CA ILE A 263 -14.00 -15.94 10.83
C ILE A 263 -13.54 -17.22 11.52
N ARG A 264 -14.33 -17.66 12.51
CA ARG A 264 -14.03 -18.85 13.33
C ARG A 264 -15.14 -19.89 13.32
N SER A 265 -16.36 -19.49 12.97
CA SER A 265 -17.54 -20.35 12.99
C SER A 265 -18.20 -20.45 11.62
N GLN A 266 -19.02 -21.48 11.43
CA GLN A 266 -19.90 -21.61 10.28
C GLN A 266 -20.81 -20.38 10.13
N GLY A 267 -21.43 -19.91 11.22
CA GLY A 267 -22.31 -18.73 11.17
C GLY A 267 -21.59 -17.45 10.74
N ASP A 268 -20.36 -17.24 11.19
CA ASP A 268 -19.54 -16.10 10.73
C ASP A 268 -19.26 -16.19 9.23
N TRP A 269 -18.94 -17.40 8.77
CA TRP A 269 -18.68 -17.72 7.37
C TRP A 269 -19.92 -17.52 6.50
N GLU A 270 -21.07 -18.06 6.88
CA GLU A 270 -22.34 -17.91 6.14
C GLU A 270 -22.71 -16.45 5.97
N ASN A 271 -22.65 -15.66 7.04
CA ASN A 271 -22.98 -14.26 6.96
C ASN A 271 -21.98 -13.50 6.05
N ALA A 272 -20.69 -13.86 6.06
CA ALA A 272 -19.71 -13.24 5.16
C ALA A 272 -19.90 -13.69 3.71
N TRP A 273 -20.29 -14.96 3.52
CA TRP A 273 -20.65 -15.54 2.24
C TRP A 273 -21.82 -14.80 1.59
N TYR A 274 -22.90 -14.51 2.34
CA TYR A 274 -24.04 -13.77 1.79
C TYR A 274 -23.65 -12.38 1.29
N SER A 275 -22.87 -11.63 2.06
CA SER A 275 -22.36 -10.32 1.60
C SER A 275 -21.46 -10.44 0.36
N PHE A 276 -20.63 -11.50 0.28
CA PHE A 276 -19.84 -11.79 -0.91
C PHE A 276 -20.71 -12.17 -2.11
N PHE A 277 -21.73 -13.01 -1.91
CA PHE A 277 -22.66 -13.47 -2.93
C PHE A 277 -23.42 -12.29 -3.55
N GLU A 278 -23.99 -11.40 -2.72
CA GLU A 278 -24.67 -10.20 -3.17
C GLU A 278 -23.73 -9.28 -3.96
N ALA A 279 -22.52 -9.02 -3.44
CA ALA A 279 -21.55 -8.18 -4.11
C ALA A 279 -21.06 -8.78 -5.44
N CYS A 280 -20.80 -10.09 -5.47
CA CYS A 280 -20.32 -10.78 -6.66
C CYS A 280 -21.41 -10.88 -7.74
N THR A 281 -22.66 -11.17 -7.38
CA THR A 281 -23.78 -11.25 -8.33
C THR A 281 -24.22 -9.87 -8.82
N PHE A 282 -23.98 -8.81 -8.04
CA PHE A 282 -24.16 -7.43 -8.50
C PHE A 282 -23.23 -7.07 -9.66
N ILE A 283 -21.96 -7.49 -9.63
CA ILE A 283 -20.99 -7.25 -10.71
C ILE A 283 -21.09 -8.30 -11.82
N PHE A 284 -21.32 -9.56 -11.43
CA PHE A 284 -21.34 -10.73 -12.32
C PHE A 284 -22.65 -11.51 -12.17
N PRO A 285 -23.79 -11.00 -12.69
CA PRO A 285 -25.09 -11.63 -12.50
C PRO A 285 -25.17 -13.08 -12.99
N HIS A 286 -24.46 -13.39 -14.08
CA HIS A 286 -24.40 -14.72 -14.69
C HIS A 286 -23.65 -15.78 -13.87
N ARG A 287 -23.00 -15.39 -12.75
CA ARG A 287 -22.34 -16.33 -11.83
C ARG A 287 -23.22 -16.81 -10.67
N ALA A 288 -24.47 -16.38 -10.61
CA ALA A 288 -25.35 -16.69 -9.47
C ALA A 288 -25.50 -18.20 -9.20
N ASP A 289 -25.72 -19.00 -10.25
CA ASP A 289 -25.89 -20.45 -10.10
C ASP A 289 -24.57 -21.13 -9.70
N GLU A 290 -23.45 -20.74 -10.32
CA GLU A 290 -22.11 -21.22 -9.96
C GLU A 290 -21.81 -21.00 -8.47
N LEU A 291 -22.15 -19.82 -7.95
CA LEU A 291 -21.92 -19.48 -6.55
C LEU A 291 -22.88 -20.23 -5.62
N ARG A 292 -24.13 -20.50 -6.03
CA ARG A 292 -25.08 -21.28 -5.23
C ARG A 292 -24.61 -22.74 -5.09
N ASP A 293 -24.22 -23.36 -6.20
CA ASP A 293 -23.68 -24.73 -6.21
C ASP A 293 -22.43 -24.84 -5.31
N TYR A 294 -21.55 -23.85 -5.40
CA TYR A 294 -20.35 -23.81 -4.56
C TYR A 294 -20.66 -23.55 -3.07
N HIS A 295 -21.64 -22.69 -2.77
CA HIS A 295 -22.10 -22.45 -1.41
C HIS A 295 -22.60 -23.75 -0.77
N GLU A 296 -23.51 -24.46 -1.45
CA GLU A 296 -24.01 -25.75 -0.98
C GLU A 296 -22.87 -26.75 -0.81
N TRP A 297 -21.92 -26.78 -1.75
CA TRP A 297 -20.76 -27.65 -1.67
C TRP A 297 -19.96 -27.42 -0.38
N ILE A 298 -19.60 -26.18 -0.03
CA ILE A 298 -18.89 -25.86 1.21
C ILE A 298 -19.78 -26.05 2.45
N HIS A 299 -21.04 -25.65 2.39
CA HIS A 299 -21.99 -25.77 3.49
C HIS A 299 -22.15 -27.23 3.94
N HIS A 300 -22.31 -28.16 3.00
CA HIS A 300 -22.34 -29.60 3.30
C HIS A 300 -21.06 -30.10 3.99
N ARG A 301 -19.89 -29.45 3.81
CA ARG A 301 -18.67 -29.82 4.57
C ARG A 301 -18.75 -29.36 6.02
N PHE A 302 -19.38 -28.22 6.30
CA PHE A 302 -19.63 -27.80 7.69
C PHE A 302 -20.58 -28.76 8.39
N GLU A 303 -21.65 -29.19 7.71
CA GLU A 303 -22.63 -30.15 8.25
C GLU A 303 -22.03 -31.55 8.46
N ALA A 304 -21.17 -32.00 7.54
CA ALA A 304 -20.53 -33.32 7.61
C ALA A 304 -19.36 -33.40 8.61
N CYS A 305 -18.85 -32.25 9.08
CA CYS A 305 -17.69 -32.19 9.96
C CYS A 305 -18.07 -31.72 11.36
N HIS A 306 -17.42 -32.29 12.38
CA HIS A 306 -17.50 -31.77 13.76
C HIS A 306 -16.94 -30.34 13.85
N GLU A 307 -17.47 -29.52 14.78
CA GLU A 307 -17.11 -28.10 14.97
C GLU A 307 -15.60 -27.87 15.12
N SER A 308 -14.88 -28.82 15.73
CA SER A 308 -13.41 -28.78 15.87
C SER A 308 -12.65 -28.76 14.53
N VAL A 309 -13.33 -29.09 13.42
CA VAL A 309 -12.78 -29.13 12.06
C VAL A 309 -13.24 -27.92 11.23
N HIS A 310 -14.18 -27.11 11.72
CA HIS A 310 -14.75 -25.98 10.97
C HIS A 310 -13.70 -24.98 10.49
N GLN A 311 -12.66 -24.70 11.31
CA GLN A 311 -11.55 -23.84 10.88
C GLN A 311 -10.83 -24.38 9.63
N ARG A 312 -10.77 -25.70 9.46
CA ARG A 312 -10.18 -26.33 8.26
C ARG A 312 -11.08 -26.16 7.04
N VAL A 313 -12.40 -26.23 7.21
CA VAL A 313 -13.37 -25.96 6.14
C VAL A 313 -13.27 -24.49 5.70
N ILE A 314 -13.15 -23.54 6.65
CA ILE A 314 -12.93 -22.12 6.36
C ILE A 314 -11.63 -21.91 5.56
N ASN A 315 -10.55 -22.58 5.96
CA ASN A 315 -9.26 -22.50 5.28
C ASN A 315 -9.32 -23.11 3.87
N LEU A 316 -10.04 -24.23 3.70
CA LEU A 316 -10.30 -24.86 2.41
C LEU A 316 -11.01 -23.88 1.48
N ASP A 317 -12.15 -23.31 1.91
CA ASP A 317 -12.92 -22.33 1.14
C ASP A 317 -12.04 -21.16 0.68
N SER A 318 -11.28 -20.57 1.61
CA SER A 318 -10.36 -19.48 1.31
C SER A 318 -9.38 -19.85 0.19
N LYS A 319 -8.83 -21.06 0.23
CA LYS A 319 -7.89 -21.55 -0.80
C LYS A 319 -8.56 -21.89 -2.11
N VAL A 320 -9.76 -22.48 -2.10
CA VAL A 320 -10.50 -22.74 -3.34
C VAL A 320 -10.83 -21.43 -4.05
N ARG A 321 -11.32 -20.42 -3.31
CA ARG A 321 -11.58 -19.08 -3.87
C ARG A 321 -10.32 -18.40 -4.40
N SER A 322 -9.19 -18.47 -3.68
CA SER A 322 -7.92 -17.95 -4.19
C SER A 322 -7.43 -18.70 -5.44
N PHE A 323 -7.57 -20.02 -5.48
CA PHE A 323 -7.18 -20.84 -6.63
C PHE A 323 -8.03 -20.50 -7.86
N ALA A 324 -9.36 -20.45 -7.71
CA ALA A 324 -10.28 -20.06 -8.77
C ALA A 324 -10.03 -18.61 -9.22
N ALA A 325 -9.75 -17.67 -8.32
CA ALA A 325 -9.43 -16.30 -8.70
C ALA A 325 -8.08 -16.18 -9.44
N SER A 326 -7.11 -17.05 -9.14
CA SER A 326 -5.81 -17.08 -9.82
C SER A 326 -5.86 -17.68 -11.23
N ARG A 327 -6.90 -18.44 -11.54
CA ARG A 327 -7.06 -19.18 -12.79
C ARG A 327 -8.30 -18.71 -13.54
N ARG A 328 -8.14 -18.28 -14.79
CA ARG A 328 -9.26 -17.82 -15.62
C ARG A 328 -10.03 -18.95 -16.31
N ASP A 329 -9.61 -20.20 -16.10
CA ASP A 329 -10.15 -21.41 -16.73
C ASP A 329 -10.90 -22.36 -15.77
N VAL A 330 -11.08 -21.96 -14.51
CA VAL A 330 -11.72 -22.80 -13.47
C VAL A 330 -12.93 -22.09 -12.88
N ALA A 331 -14.08 -22.77 -12.88
CA ALA A 331 -15.30 -22.34 -12.21
C ALA A 331 -15.44 -22.99 -10.83
N LEU A 332 -16.07 -22.30 -9.88
CA LEU A 332 -16.27 -22.78 -8.51
C LEU A 332 -17.24 -23.96 -8.41
N ASN A 333 -18.13 -24.15 -9.39
CA ASN A 333 -19.03 -25.29 -9.45
C ASN A 333 -18.39 -26.57 -10.02
N GLN A 334 -17.06 -26.65 -10.07
CA GLN A 334 -16.32 -27.85 -10.48
C GLN A 334 -15.57 -28.50 -9.31
N PRO A 335 -16.26 -29.14 -8.34
CA PRO A 335 -15.64 -29.79 -7.18
C PRO A 335 -14.43 -30.67 -7.49
N SER A 336 -14.48 -31.40 -8.60
CA SER A 336 -13.41 -32.31 -9.04
C SER A 336 -12.06 -31.63 -9.23
N LYS A 337 -12.05 -30.33 -9.58
CA LYS A 337 -10.81 -29.53 -9.71
C LYS A 337 -10.18 -29.22 -8.35
N PHE A 338 -10.94 -29.33 -7.25
CA PHE A 338 -10.52 -28.97 -5.90
C PHE A 338 -10.24 -30.17 -4.99
N ASN A 339 -10.38 -31.41 -5.48
CA ASN A 339 -10.11 -32.63 -4.71
C ASN A 339 -8.74 -32.63 -4.04
N HIS A 340 -7.71 -32.07 -4.70
CA HIS A 340 -6.37 -31.97 -4.13
C HIS A 340 -6.30 -30.99 -2.94
N LEU A 341 -7.13 -29.95 -2.93
CA LEU A 341 -7.26 -29.00 -1.82
C LEU A 341 -8.07 -29.64 -0.68
N GLU A 342 -9.16 -30.33 -1.00
CA GLU A 342 -9.97 -31.08 -0.03
C GLU A 342 -9.11 -32.13 0.69
N GLY A 343 -8.33 -32.90 -0.07
CA GLY A 343 -7.28 -33.80 0.39
C GLY A 343 -6.30 -33.15 1.37
N SER A 344 -5.81 -31.96 1.03
CA SER A 344 -4.81 -31.25 1.83
C SER A 344 -5.35 -30.70 3.16
N TYR A 345 -6.58 -30.20 3.18
CA TYR A 345 -7.12 -29.47 4.34
C TYR A 345 -8.00 -30.32 5.26
N LEU A 346 -8.80 -31.24 4.71
CA LEU A 346 -9.76 -32.01 5.52
C LEU A 346 -9.17 -33.31 6.04
N HIS A 347 -8.37 -34.02 5.23
CA HIS A 347 -7.83 -35.32 5.62
C HIS A 347 -6.59 -35.22 6.52
N GLU A 348 -6.46 -36.18 7.44
CA GLU A 348 -5.40 -36.19 8.48
C GLU A 348 -3.97 -36.21 7.94
N TRP A 349 -3.78 -36.78 6.75
CA TRP A 349 -2.50 -36.87 6.06
C TRP A 349 -2.20 -35.64 5.19
N GLY A 350 -3.14 -34.71 5.07
CA GLY A 350 -2.99 -33.51 4.25
C GLY A 350 -2.01 -32.50 4.86
N THR A 351 -1.25 -31.80 4.01
CA THR A 351 -0.28 -30.79 4.48
C THR A 351 -0.96 -29.61 5.17
N GLY A 352 -2.17 -29.23 4.74
CA GLY A 352 -3.02 -28.25 5.42
C GLY A 352 -3.53 -28.74 6.77
N HIS A 353 -3.85 -30.04 6.89
CA HIS A 353 -4.22 -30.66 8.16
C HIS A 353 -3.05 -30.64 9.16
N CYS A 354 -1.87 -31.12 8.79
CA CYS A 354 -0.71 -31.14 9.69
C CYS A 354 -0.27 -29.73 10.14
N ALA A 355 -0.46 -28.71 9.29
CA ALA A 355 -0.15 -27.33 9.63
C ALA A 355 -1.15 -26.74 10.65
N ALA A 356 -2.43 -27.11 10.58
CA ALA A 356 -3.47 -26.65 11.51
C ALA A 356 -3.48 -27.42 12.84
N SER A 357 -3.09 -28.71 12.81
CA SER A 357 -3.06 -29.59 13.98
C SER A 357 -1.81 -29.41 14.85
N ARG A 358 -0.80 -28.65 14.40
CA ARG A 358 0.29 -28.22 15.29
C ARG A 358 -0.27 -27.18 16.26
N PRO A 359 -0.20 -27.42 17.58
CA PRO A 359 -0.55 -26.38 18.53
C PRO A 359 0.31 -25.16 18.22
N GLN A 360 -0.33 -24.03 17.91
CA GLN A 360 0.29 -22.73 18.15
C GLN A 360 0.45 -22.63 19.66
N GLU A 361 1.50 -23.25 20.19
CA GLU A 361 2.05 -22.80 21.46
C GLU A 361 2.33 -21.31 21.26
N LYS A 362 1.51 -20.49 21.93
CA LYS A 362 1.88 -19.13 22.29
C LYS A 362 3.10 -19.24 23.18
N ALA A 363 4.24 -19.54 22.58
CA ALA A 363 5.51 -19.28 23.19
C ALA A 363 5.58 -17.75 23.31
N PHE A 364 5.36 -17.28 24.53
CA PHE A 364 6.09 -16.11 25.02
C PHE A 364 7.58 -16.43 24.88
N SER A 365 8.11 -16.23 23.69
CA SER A 365 9.53 -16.26 23.41
C SER A 365 9.81 -15.18 22.38
N GLY A 366 10.22 -14.02 22.88
CA GLY A 366 11.17 -13.22 22.13
C GLY A 366 12.33 -14.12 21.69
N PHE A 367 12.87 -13.80 20.53
CA PHE A 367 13.91 -14.52 19.78
C PHE A 367 13.41 -15.60 18.82
N SER A 368 13.23 -15.14 17.58
CA SER A 368 13.23 -15.95 16.37
C SER A 368 14.28 -17.05 16.42
N ALA A 369 13.83 -18.30 16.31
CA ALA A 369 14.65 -19.42 15.88
C ALA A 369 14.97 -19.27 14.39
N SER A 370 15.89 -18.35 14.10
CA SER A 370 16.81 -18.53 12.99
C SER A 370 17.48 -19.88 13.22
N SER A 371 17.32 -20.81 12.27
CA SER A 371 18.21 -21.97 12.13
C SER A 371 19.63 -21.43 12.35
N SER A 372 20.21 -21.70 13.53
CA SER A 372 21.52 -21.20 13.91
C SER A 372 22.53 -21.91 13.01
N ARG A 373 22.76 -21.36 11.81
CA ARG A 373 24.01 -21.59 11.11
C ARG A 373 25.06 -21.18 12.11
N LYS A 374 25.75 -22.17 12.70
CA LYS A 374 26.92 -21.94 13.52
C LYS A 374 27.77 -20.96 12.73
N SER A 375 28.08 -19.81 13.33
CA SER A 375 28.97 -18.88 12.67
C SER A 375 30.27 -19.65 12.41
N GLN A 376 30.73 -19.70 11.16
CA GLN A 376 32.02 -20.34 10.84
C GLN A 376 33.21 -19.60 11.46
N ALA A 377 32.96 -18.47 12.14
CA ALA A 377 33.99 -17.75 12.87
C ALA A 377 34.44 -18.52 14.14
N PRO A 378 35.76 -18.52 14.43
CA PRO A 378 36.30 -18.98 15.70
C PRO A 378 35.67 -18.24 16.90
N CYS A 379 35.43 -18.97 17.98
CA CYS A 379 34.97 -18.40 19.25
C CYS A 379 36.12 -17.68 19.97
N ASN A 380 36.08 -16.35 20.06
CA ASN A 380 37.13 -15.58 20.77
C ASN A 380 37.17 -15.92 22.26
N ARG A 381 36.00 -16.11 22.91
CA ARG A 381 35.92 -16.49 24.34
C ARG A 381 36.53 -17.86 24.61
N PHE A 382 36.40 -18.81 23.69
CA PHE A 382 37.09 -20.11 23.77
C PHE A 382 38.60 -19.92 23.61
N ASN A 383 39.03 -19.10 22.64
CA ASN A 383 40.44 -18.82 22.40
C ASN A 383 41.14 -18.13 23.58
N GLU A 384 40.39 -17.43 24.44
CA GLU A 384 40.83 -16.80 25.69
C GLU A 384 40.63 -17.70 26.93
N GLY A 385 40.16 -18.94 26.76
CA GLY A 385 39.91 -19.87 27.88
C GLY A 385 38.71 -19.51 28.78
N ARG A 386 37.87 -18.56 28.38
CA ARG A 386 36.74 -18.01 29.16
C ARG A 386 35.36 -18.33 28.58
N CYS A 387 35.24 -19.36 27.74
CA CYS A 387 33.95 -19.73 27.16
C CYS A 387 33.07 -20.41 28.21
N PRO A 388 31.85 -19.91 28.48
CA PRO A 388 30.94 -20.54 29.45
C PRO A 388 30.37 -21.88 28.93
N SER A 389 30.37 -22.08 27.61
CA SER A 389 29.98 -23.34 26.99
C SER A 389 31.11 -24.36 27.16
N LYS A 390 30.95 -25.34 28.06
CA LYS A 390 31.94 -26.42 28.25
C LYS A 390 32.04 -27.35 27.03
N ILE A 391 30.97 -27.45 26.24
CA ILE A 391 30.88 -28.32 25.07
C ILE A 391 30.86 -27.47 23.80
N ALA A 392 31.73 -27.78 22.84
CA ALA A 392 31.86 -27.05 21.58
C ALA A 392 30.57 -27.02 20.73
N SER A 393 29.71 -28.03 20.87
CA SER A 393 28.43 -28.11 20.16
C SER A 393 27.37 -27.14 20.68
N GLN A 394 27.50 -26.68 21.92
CA GLN A 394 26.58 -25.75 22.58
C GLN A 394 27.00 -24.29 22.43
N CYS A 395 28.18 -24.03 21.85
CA CYS A 395 28.61 -22.67 21.53
C CYS A 395 28.09 -22.26 20.14
N ARG A 396 27.62 -21.01 20.02
CA ARG A 396 27.21 -20.41 18.75
C ARG A 396 28.37 -20.26 17.75
N TYR A 397 29.59 -20.20 18.24
CA TYR A 397 30.84 -20.04 17.48
C TYR A 397 31.68 -21.32 17.57
N GLN A 398 32.55 -21.55 16.58
CA GLN A 398 33.35 -22.78 16.56
C GLN A 398 34.49 -22.72 17.58
N HIS A 399 34.67 -23.78 18.38
CA HIS A 399 35.81 -23.95 19.28
C HIS A 399 37.04 -24.40 18.51
N ILE A 400 37.54 -23.51 17.65
CA ILE A 400 38.77 -23.67 16.88
C ILE A 400 39.73 -22.54 17.23
N CYS A 401 41.03 -22.84 17.15
CA CYS A 401 42.06 -21.85 17.36
C CYS A 401 41.96 -20.73 16.32
N SER A 402 41.94 -19.47 16.73
CA SER A 402 41.87 -18.36 15.77
C SER A 402 43.17 -18.17 14.96
N LYS A 403 44.32 -18.66 15.44
CA LYS A 403 45.61 -18.62 14.73
C LYS A 403 45.73 -19.70 13.65
N CYS A 404 45.47 -20.97 13.99
CA CYS A 404 45.70 -22.10 13.07
C CYS A 404 44.41 -22.78 12.56
N ARG A 405 43.23 -22.33 13.02
CA ARG A 405 41.89 -22.88 12.71
C ARG A 405 41.69 -24.37 13.06
N LYS A 406 42.59 -24.99 13.83
CA LYS A 406 42.44 -26.37 14.31
C LYS A 406 41.65 -26.41 15.62
N ALA A 407 40.87 -27.47 15.81
CA ALA A 407 40.13 -27.73 17.05
C ALA A 407 41.05 -28.27 18.17
N GLY A 408 40.58 -28.22 19.42
CA GLY A 408 41.21 -28.91 20.55
C GLY A 408 42.20 -28.08 21.38
N HIS A 409 42.48 -26.83 21.03
CA HIS A 409 43.31 -25.92 21.84
C HIS A 409 42.89 -24.46 21.71
N THR A 410 43.23 -23.66 22.72
CA THR A 410 43.01 -22.20 22.76
C THR A 410 44.15 -21.47 22.06
N MET A 411 44.00 -20.18 21.79
CA MET A 411 45.05 -19.38 21.12
C MET A 411 46.37 -19.38 21.90
N GLU A 412 46.29 -19.37 23.24
CA GLU A 412 47.46 -19.37 24.13
C GLU A 412 48.25 -20.68 24.08
N LYS A 413 47.57 -21.80 23.84
CA LYS A 413 48.19 -23.14 23.76
C LYS A 413 48.52 -23.53 22.32
N CYS A 414 48.55 -22.56 21.41
CA CYS A 414 48.79 -22.79 20.01
C CYS A 414 50.29 -22.87 19.72
N SER A 415 50.77 -24.06 19.36
CA SER A 415 52.18 -24.32 19.03
C SER A 415 52.60 -23.84 17.63
N SER A 416 51.68 -23.31 16.81
CA SER A 416 52.02 -22.71 15.53
C SER A 416 52.50 -21.26 15.73
N ALA A 417 53.77 -21.13 16.11
CA ALA A 417 54.50 -19.87 16.10
C ALA A 417 55.18 -19.68 14.73
N THR A 418 54.76 -18.67 13.97
CA THR A 418 55.65 -17.79 13.19
C THR A 418 54.86 -16.57 12.73
N ASP A 419 55.26 -15.39 13.21
CA ASP A 419 54.85 -14.07 12.74
C ASP A 419 55.01 -13.92 11.22
N LYS A 420 53.97 -13.45 10.54
CA LYS A 420 54.13 -12.68 9.30
C LYS A 420 53.18 -11.46 9.33
N PRO A 421 53.68 -10.24 9.07
CA PRO A 421 52.87 -9.03 9.11
C PRO A 421 51.87 -9.00 7.95
N ARG A 422 50.68 -8.44 8.21
CA ARG A 422 49.61 -8.21 7.23
C ARG A 422 50.07 -7.21 6.15
N PRO A 423 49.88 -7.49 4.85
CA PRO A 423 49.91 -6.44 3.83
C PRO A 423 48.58 -5.67 3.86
N GLY A 424 48.68 -4.35 3.86
CA GLY A 424 47.56 -3.43 3.76
C GLY A 424 46.86 -3.52 2.41
N PHE A 425 45.55 -3.37 2.42
CA PHE A 425 44.74 -3.19 1.22
C PHE A 425 44.96 -1.75 0.70
N SER A 426 45.49 -1.64 -0.52
CA SER A 426 45.23 -0.51 -1.43
C SER A 426 44.09 -0.90 -2.35
#